data_AF-A0AAU2JDW9-F1
#
_entry.id   AF-A0AAU2JDW9-F1
#
_cell.length_a   1.000
_cell.length_b   1.000
_cell.length_c   1.000
_cell.angle_alpha   90.00
_cell.angle_beta   90.00
_cell.angle_gamma   90.00
#
_symmetry.space_group_name_H-M   'P 1'
#
loop_
_entity.id
_entity.type
_entity.pdbx_description
1 polymer ?
#
loop_
_entity_poly.entity_id
_entity_poly.type
_entity_poly.pdbx_seq_one_letter_code
_entity_poly.pdbx_strand_id
1 'polypeptide(L)'
;MRRFNAQVVNWTQMHDCYGDVDRVPALLEQVELEDNAAAWKELGYRLVLENDLVFPASFAALPRLMCLASRSAPARRLAGTILRRAAGHHGCDDLLANCVDAIAEFRKLLDRHLQSRPVDCLAAFLEWLAAMEEYHWSAVLGDFTDDFYRLACPSCAVEVTIAIGDHGRYSAIRDWNLGDVDRRGLRPASSEKLSGTGRWMHETAVRDGREALADGIAHLFGMAQCHTVPACSTSRTSTHPPTAPSCGRPGRIGRRREGLRSEARDGSR
;
A
#
# COMPACT_ATOMS: atom_id res chain seq x y z
N MET A 1 32.05 9.44 -9.62
CA MET A 1 30.96 10.29 -9.11
C MET A 1 30.17 10.85 -10.28
N ARG A 2 29.02 10.26 -10.63
CA ARG A 2 28.11 10.89 -11.59
C ARG A 2 27.36 12.00 -10.85
N ARG A 3 27.48 13.24 -11.32
CA ARG A 3 26.64 14.36 -10.86
C ARG A 3 25.21 14.02 -11.25
N PHE A 4 24.38 13.66 -10.28
CA PHE A 4 22.94 13.77 -10.45
C PHE A 4 22.64 15.23 -10.72
N ASN A 5 21.91 15.53 -11.80
CA ASN A 5 21.32 16.84 -12.00
C ASN A 5 20.35 17.06 -10.84
N ALA A 6 20.81 17.72 -9.77
CA ALA A 6 19.93 18.28 -8.76
C ALA A 6 19.16 19.40 -9.46
N GLN A 7 18.04 19.05 -10.08
CA GLN A 7 17.13 20.03 -10.64
C GLN A 7 16.68 20.93 -9.49
N VAL A 8 16.70 22.24 -9.73
CA VAL A 8 16.35 23.24 -8.71
C VAL A 8 14.86 23.11 -8.42
N VAL A 9 14.53 22.42 -7.33
CA VAL A 9 13.17 22.38 -6.79
C VAL A 9 12.84 23.76 -6.23
N ASN A 10 11.71 24.34 -6.65
CA ASN A 10 11.19 25.56 -6.05
C ASN A 10 10.49 25.25 -4.72
N TRP A 11 11.27 25.19 -3.63
CA TRP A 11 10.76 24.85 -2.30
C TRP A 11 9.68 25.81 -1.77
N THR A 12 9.61 27.04 -2.27
CA THR A 12 8.58 28.02 -1.85
C THR A 12 7.14 27.58 -2.15
N GLN A 13 6.96 26.56 -3.00
CA GLN A 13 5.65 25.97 -3.32
C GLN A 13 5.47 24.56 -2.71
N MET A 14 6.49 24.05 -2.02
CA MET A 14 6.56 22.68 -1.52
C MET A 14 6.27 22.65 -0.03
N HIS A 15 4.99 22.68 0.32
CA HIS A 15 4.56 22.64 1.72
C HIS A 15 4.60 21.21 2.29
N ASP A 16 4.86 21.12 3.58
CA ASP A 16 4.79 19.89 4.37
C ASP A 16 3.44 19.71 5.09
N CYS A 17 3.33 18.72 5.98
CA CYS A 17 2.10 18.44 6.71
C CYS A 17 1.62 19.57 7.64
N TYR A 18 2.49 20.50 8.00
CA TYR A 18 2.18 21.69 8.79
C TYR A 18 1.96 22.94 7.93
N GLY A 19 2.14 22.84 6.61
CA GLY A 19 2.08 23.97 5.69
C GLY A 19 3.40 24.75 5.59
N ASP A 20 4.49 24.25 6.17
CA ASP A 20 5.81 24.89 6.16
C ASP A 20 6.58 24.51 4.89
N VAL A 21 7.35 25.45 4.35
CA VAL A 21 8.12 25.30 3.09
C VAL A 21 9.64 25.26 3.31
N ASP A 22 10.13 25.75 4.45
CA ASP A 22 11.57 25.94 4.69
C ASP A 22 12.18 24.83 5.54
N ARG A 23 11.35 24.18 6.38
CA ARG A 23 11.86 23.22 7.35
C ARG A 23 12.32 21.90 6.75
N VAL A 24 11.64 21.39 5.73
CA VAL A 24 12.05 20.16 5.03
C VAL A 24 13.44 20.30 4.38
N PRO A 25 13.74 21.36 3.60
CA PRO A 25 15.08 21.63 3.10
C PRO A 25 16.18 21.59 4.17
N ALA A 26 15.96 22.28 5.29
CA ALA A 26 16.91 22.36 6.39
C ALA A 26 17.14 20.99 7.05
N LEU A 27 16.08 20.21 7.26
CA LEU A 27 16.19 18.85 7.79
C LEU A 27 16.93 17.92 6.83
N LEU A 28 16.69 18.04 5.52
CA LEU A 28 17.41 17.25 4.50
C LEU A 28 18.91 17.58 4.51
N GLU A 29 19.30 18.85 4.63
CA GLU A 29 20.71 19.24 4.77
C GLU A 29 21.32 18.65 6.04
N GLN A 30 20.59 18.71 7.16
CA GLN A 30 21.06 18.17 8.44
C GLN A 30 21.31 16.65 8.37
N VAL A 31 20.36 15.87 7.82
CA VAL A 31 20.51 14.40 7.74
C VAL A 31 21.49 13.93 6.66
N GLU A 32 21.87 14.82 5.72
CA GLU A 32 22.95 14.55 4.76
C GLU A 32 24.33 14.62 5.40
N LEU A 33 24.50 15.49 6.40
CA LEU A 33 25.75 15.72 7.11
C LEU A 33 25.93 14.75 8.28
N GLU A 34 24.87 14.50 9.03
CA GLU A 34 24.92 13.73 10.27
C GLU A 34 23.78 12.72 10.37
N ASP A 35 24.06 11.51 10.86
CA ASP A 35 23.03 10.51 11.13
C ASP A 35 22.30 10.83 12.45
N ASN A 36 21.47 11.86 12.40
CA ASN A 36 20.73 12.38 13.55
C ASN A 36 19.31 11.77 13.61
N ALA A 37 19.08 10.89 14.59
CA ALA A 37 17.81 10.20 14.77
C ALA A 37 16.62 11.14 15.00
N ALA A 38 16.83 12.27 15.70
CA ALA A 38 15.76 13.24 15.94
C ALA A 38 15.37 13.98 14.65
N ALA A 39 16.36 14.36 13.84
CA ALA A 39 16.14 14.99 12.54
C ALA A 39 15.42 14.03 11.57
N TRP A 40 15.82 12.76 11.52
CA TRP A 40 15.12 11.73 10.73
C TRP A 40 13.67 11.54 11.17
N LYS A 41 13.42 11.55 12.49
CA LYS A 41 12.07 11.41 13.03
C LYS A 41 11.19 12.60 12.66
N GLU A 42 11.69 13.82 12.79
CA GLU A 42 10.95 15.02 12.40
C GLU A 42 10.69 15.06 10.89
N LEU A 43 11.71 14.77 10.07
CA LEU A 43 11.59 14.70 8.63
C LEU A 43 10.53 13.67 8.21
N GLY A 44 10.51 12.50 8.87
CA GLY A 44 9.49 11.48 8.66
C GLY A 44 8.07 12.02 8.87
N TYR A 45 7.80 12.67 10.00
CA TYR A 45 6.46 13.23 10.29
C TYR A 45 6.03 14.34 9.34
N ARG A 46 6.99 15.15 8.86
CA ARG A 46 6.71 16.25 7.94
C ARG A 46 6.37 15.76 6.53
N LEU A 47 7.06 14.72 6.06
CA LEU A 47 6.87 14.17 4.72
C LEU A 47 5.78 13.09 4.64
N VAL A 48 5.51 12.40 5.74
CA VAL A 48 4.49 11.35 5.78
C VAL A 48 3.70 11.46 7.07
N LEU A 49 2.46 11.93 6.96
CA LEU A 49 1.55 12.00 8.09
C LEU A 49 0.79 10.67 8.23
N GLU A 50 0.82 10.12 9.45
CA GLU A 50 0.10 8.88 9.82
C GLU A 50 0.40 7.66 8.91
N ASN A 51 1.57 7.63 8.28
CA ASN A 51 1.99 6.60 7.31
C ASN A 51 1.12 6.51 6.03
N ASP A 52 0.27 7.52 5.77
CA ASP A 52 -0.72 7.47 4.69
C ASP A 52 -0.72 8.71 3.81
N LEU A 53 -0.58 9.89 4.41
CA LEU A 53 -0.69 11.17 3.70
C LEU A 53 0.68 11.74 3.35
N VAL A 54 0.86 12.08 2.07
CA VAL A 54 2.04 12.75 1.52
C VAL A 54 1.67 14.13 0.98
N PHE A 55 2.67 15.00 0.89
CA PHE A 55 2.54 16.42 0.56
C PHE A 55 3.52 16.77 -0.58
N PRO A 56 3.40 17.94 -1.23
CA PRO A 56 4.35 18.34 -2.26
C PRO A 56 5.83 18.30 -1.81
N ALA A 57 6.11 18.66 -0.55
CA ALA A 57 7.45 18.51 0.03
C ALA A 57 7.98 17.06 0.03
N SER A 58 7.09 16.07 0.16
CA SER A 58 7.42 14.63 0.12
C SER A 58 8.01 14.24 -1.23
N PHE A 59 7.34 14.65 -2.32
CA PHE A 59 7.79 14.36 -3.67
C PHE A 59 9.06 15.14 -4.04
N ALA A 60 9.12 16.42 -3.64
CA ALA A 60 10.30 17.26 -3.78
C ALA A 60 11.55 16.69 -3.09
N ALA A 61 11.38 15.98 -1.97
CA ALA A 61 12.48 15.36 -1.22
C ALA A 61 13.01 14.05 -1.85
N LEU A 62 12.25 13.39 -2.75
CA LEU A 62 12.57 12.06 -3.27
C LEU A 62 13.98 11.94 -3.87
N PRO A 63 14.46 12.85 -4.75
CA PRO A 63 15.81 12.71 -5.32
C PRO A 63 16.90 12.66 -4.25
N ARG A 64 16.81 13.49 -3.22
CA ARG A 64 17.79 13.54 -2.12
C ARG A 64 17.70 12.30 -1.25
N LEU A 65 16.50 11.88 -0.88
CA LEU A 65 16.28 10.65 -0.11
C LEU A 65 16.79 9.40 -0.85
N MET A 66 16.53 9.28 -2.15
CA MET A 66 17.02 8.16 -2.98
C MET A 66 18.55 8.15 -3.10
N CYS A 67 19.18 9.32 -3.20
CA CYS A 67 20.64 9.43 -3.18
C CYS A 67 21.23 8.93 -1.86
N LEU A 68 20.56 9.18 -0.74
CA LEU A 68 20.97 8.75 0.60
C LEU A 68 20.63 7.27 0.90
N ALA A 69 19.65 6.69 0.23
CA ALA A 69 19.11 5.37 0.55
C ALA A 69 20.12 4.21 0.50
N SER A 70 21.25 4.39 -0.20
CA SER A 70 22.31 3.37 -0.29
C SER A 70 23.08 3.22 1.03
N ARG A 71 23.16 4.31 1.80
CA ARG A 71 23.90 4.40 3.07
C ARG A 71 23.02 4.66 4.29
N SER A 72 21.76 5.03 4.10
CA SER A 72 20.82 5.34 5.18
C SER A 72 19.55 4.51 5.05
N ALA A 73 19.30 3.64 6.04
CA ALA A 73 18.06 2.88 6.14
C ALA A 73 16.83 3.78 6.38
N PRO A 74 16.89 4.84 7.24
CA PRO A 74 15.82 5.83 7.32
C PRO A 74 15.48 6.48 5.97
N ALA A 75 16.50 6.89 5.19
CA ALA A 75 16.27 7.49 3.88
C ALA A 75 15.59 6.52 2.91
N ARG A 76 16.03 5.25 2.89
CA ARG A 76 15.43 4.20 2.06
C ARG A 76 13.96 3.99 2.38
N ARG A 77 13.64 3.78 3.67
CA ARG A 77 12.26 3.58 4.12
C ARG A 77 11.38 4.78 3.81
N LEU A 78 11.88 6.00 4.01
CA LEU A 78 11.11 7.21 3.78
C LEU A 78 10.84 7.41 2.28
N ALA A 79 11.85 7.23 1.42
CA ALA A 79 11.68 7.28 -0.03
C ALA A 79 10.69 6.21 -0.52
N GLY A 80 10.82 4.98 -0.03
CA GLY A 80 9.90 3.89 -0.35
C GLY A 80 8.47 4.22 0.08
N THR A 81 8.26 4.65 1.33
CA THR A 81 6.94 5.04 1.86
C THR A 81 6.28 6.14 1.02
N ILE A 82 7.03 7.16 0.58
CA ILE A 82 6.50 8.22 -0.27
C ILE A 82 6.11 7.66 -1.66
N LEU A 83 6.96 6.83 -2.27
CA LEU A 83 6.65 6.21 -3.57
C LEU A 83 5.40 5.32 -3.53
N ARG A 84 5.12 4.64 -2.41
CA ARG A 84 3.88 3.85 -2.24
C ARG A 84 2.61 4.70 -2.39
N ARG A 85 2.72 6.01 -2.21
CA ARG A 85 1.61 6.97 -2.33
C ARG A 85 1.61 7.73 -3.66
N ALA A 86 2.57 7.46 -4.55
CA ALA A 86 2.72 8.19 -5.81
C ALA A 86 1.54 8.03 -6.78
N ALA A 87 0.76 6.94 -6.71
CA ALA A 87 -0.46 6.79 -7.52
C ALA A 87 -1.62 7.70 -7.09
N GLY A 88 -1.54 8.36 -5.93
CA GLY A 88 -2.54 9.36 -5.55
C GLY A 88 -2.43 10.60 -6.44
N HIS A 89 -3.57 11.20 -6.79
CA HIS A 89 -3.60 12.45 -7.56
C HIS A 89 -3.23 13.63 -6.65
N HIS A 90 -1.94 13.75 -6.33
CA HIS A 90 -1.39 14.78 -5.43
C HIS A 90 -1.00 16.07 -6.16
N GLY A 91 -1.24 16.16 -7.46
CA GLY A 91 -0.78 17.29 -8.29
C GLY A 91 0.74 17.39 -8.39
N CYS A 92 1.44 16.30 -8.12
CA CYS A 92 2.90 16.22 -8.05
C CYS A 92 3.50 15.34 -9.17
N ASP A 93 2.71 15.03 -10.20
CA ASP A 93 3.10 14.14 -11.29
C ASP A 93 4.35 14.64 -12.02
N ASP A 94 4.47 15.96 -12.20
CA ASP A 94 5.66 16.58 -12.79
C ASP A 94 6.92 16.37 -11.93
N LEU A 95 6.79 16.39 -10.60
CA LEU A 95 7.92 16.11 -9.70
C LEU A 95 8.36 14.66 -9.83
N LEU A 96 7.42 13.72 -9.92
CA LEU A 96 7.71 12.30 -10.14
C LEU A 96 8.32 12.04 -11.52
N ALA A 97 7.80 12.65 -12.57
CA ALA A 97 8.32 12.55 -13.93
C ALA A 97 9.78 13.04 -14.02
N ASN A 98 10.14 14.06 -13.25
CA ASN A 98 11.52 14.54 -13.15
C ASN A 98 12.44 13.60 -12.35
N CYS A 99 11.90 12.62 -11.63
CA CYS A 99 12.66 11.68 -10.80
C CYS A 99 12.94 10.32 -11.48
N VAL A 100 12.57 10.11 -12.75
CA VAL A 100 12.61 8.78 -13.42
C VAL A 100 13.97 8.08 -13.28
N ASP A 101 15.09 8.78 -13.50
CA ASP A 101 16.43 8.18 -13.36
C ASP A 101 16.75 7.82 -11.91
N ALA A 102 16.35 8.66 -10.95
CA ALA A 102 16.55 8.40 -9.53
C ALA A 102 15.70 7.20 -9.07
N ILE A 103 14.45 7.10 -9.54
CA ILE A 103 13.55 5.96 -9.27
C ILE A 103 14.14 4.67 -9.86
N ALA A 104 14.68 4.73 -11.08
CA ALA A 104 15.30 3.56 -11.73
C ALA A 104 16.52 3.03 -10.96
N GLU A 105 17.36 3.90 -10.40
CA GLU A 105 18.48 3.51 -9.54
C GLU A 105 18.00 3.03 -8.16
N PHE A 106 17.00 3.70 -7.59
CA PHE A 106 16.40 3.32 -6.32
C PHE A 106 15.76 1.93 -6.39
N ARG A 107 15.09 1.59 -7.50
CA ARG A 107 14.58 0.25 -7.78
C ARG A 107 15.67 -0.82 -7.70
N LYS A 108 16.82 -0.61 -8.33
CA LYS A 108 17.96 -1.57 -8.28
C LYS A 108 18.51 -1.72 -6.86
N LEU A 109 18.45 -0.64 -6.08
CA LEU A 109 18.83 -0.65 -4.67
C LEU A 109 17.84 -1.45 -3.83
N LEU A 110 16.54 -1.26 -4.03
CA LEU A 110 15.49 -2.02 -3.34
C LEU A 110 15.54 -3.51 -3.69
N ASP A 111 15.78 -3.87 -4.95
CA ASP A 111 15.94 -5.27 -5.36
C ASP A 111 17.13 -5.94 -4.65
N ARG A 112 18.28 -5.26 -4.58
CA ARG A 112 19.42 -5.77 -3.79
C ARG A 112 19.13 -5.85 -2.31
N HIS A 113 18.36 -4.90 -1.77
CA HIS A 113 17.95 -4.93 -0.38
C HIS A 113 17.04 -6.12 -0.08
N LEU A 114 16.09 -6.43 -0.96
CA LEU A 114 15.23 -7.62 -0.84
C LEU A 114 16.04 -8.92 -0.84
N GLN A 115 17.02 -9.02 -1.74
CA GLN A 115 17.93 -10.17 -1.80
C GLN A 115 18.78 -10.32 -0.52
N SER A 116 19.05 -9.22 0.21
CA SER A 116 19.72 -9.28 1.51
C SER A 116 18.82 -9.78 2.64
N ARG A 117 17.57 -10.14 2.34
CA ARG A 117 16.59 -10.74 3.25
C ARG A 117 16.37 -9.91 4.52
N PRO A 118 15.87 -8.67 4.41
CA PRO A 118 15.66 -7.82 5.55
C PRO A 118 14.55 -8.37 6.46
N VAL A 119 14.58 -7.96 7.73
CA VAL A 119 13.61 -8.37 8.75
C VAL A 119 12.21 -7.89 8.37
N ASP A 120 12.11 -6.65 7.90
CA ASP A 120 10.92 -5.98 7.38
C ASP A 120 10.66 -6.32 5.90
N CYS A 121 10.69 -7.62 5.57
CA CYS A 121 10.65 -8.06 4.17
C CYS A 121 9.40 -7.65 3.40
N LEU A 122 8.21 -7.70 4.01
CA LEU A 122 6.99 -7.27 3.34
C LEU A 122 7.08 -5.78 2.99
N ALA A 123 7.51 -4.93 3.93
CA ALA A 123 7.65 -3.50 3.69
C ALA A 123 8.61 -3.22 2.52
N ALA A 124 9.79 -3.85 2.53
CA ALA A 124 10.75 -3.75 1.43
C ALA A 124 10.17 -4.23 0.09
N PHE A 125 9.30 -5.25 0.11
CA PHE A 125 8.66 -5.80 -1.09
C PHE A 125 7.63 -4.82 -1.66
N LEU A 126 6.80 -4.22 -0.80
CA LEU A 126 5.82 -3.21 -1.19
C LEU A 126 6.49 -1.93 -1.71
N GLU A 127 7.59 -1.50 -1.10
CA GLU A 127 8.40 -0.37 -1.58
C GLU A 127 8.97 -0.65 -2.97
N TRP A 128 9.46 -1.86 -3.21
CA TRP A 128 9.97 -2.29 -4.52
C TRP A 128 8.88 -2.37 -5.59
N LEU A 129 7.67 -2.83 -5.24
CA LEU A 129 6.50 -2.78 -6.14
C LEU A 129 6.17 -1.34 -6.53
N ALA A 130 6.16 -0.41 -5.56
CA ALA A 130 5.90 1.01 -5.86
C ALA A 130 6.98 1.62 -6.76
N ALA A 131 8.25 1.27 -6.57
CA ALA A 131 9.35 1.71 -7.45
C ALA A 131 9.30 1.09 -8.86
N MET A 132 8.45 0.07 -9.05
CA MET A 132 8.13 -0.56 -10.32
C MET A 132 6.80 -0.09 -10.89
N GLU A 133 6.22 0.96 -10.30
CA GLU A 133 4.94 1.56 -10.68
C GLU A 133 3.74 0.61 -10.50
N GLU A 134 3.93 -0.51 -9.79
CA GLU A 134 2.89 -1.45 -9.39
C GLU A 134 2.16 -0.95 -8.14
N TYR A 135 1.70 0.30 -8.21
CA TYR A 135 1.16 1.03 -7.06
C TYR A 135 -0.08 0.37 -6.47
N HIS A 136 -0.94 -0.20 -7.31
CA HIS A 136 -2.11 -0.94 -6.84
C HIS A 136 -1.68 -2.09 -5.92
N TRP A 137 -0.76 -2.93 -6.38
CA TRP A 137 -0.27 -4.06 -5.60
C TRP A 137 0.49 -3.62 -4.36
N SER A 138 1.29 -2.55 -4.44
CA SER A 138 1.96 -1.96 -3.28
C SER A 138 0.98 -1.46 -2.19
N ALA A 139 -0.24 -1.08 -2.58
CA ALA A 139 -1.26 -0.58 -1.68
C ALA A 139 -2.15 -1.68 -1.07
N VAL A 140 -2.43 -2.76 -1.81
CA VAL A 140 -3.42 -3.78 -1.37
C VAL A 140 -2.82 -5.10 -0.91
N LEU A 141 -1.57 -5.39 -1.27
CA LEU A 141 -0.92 -6.66 -0.93
C LEU A 141 -0.54 -6.70 0.56
N GLY A 142 -1.00 -7.72 1.27
CA GLY A 142 -0.60 -8.01 2.65
C GLY A 142 0.49 -9.07 2.74
N ASP A 143 0.71 -9.59 3.95
CA ASP A 143 1.62 -10.73 4.21
C ASP A 143 0.91 -12.08 4.03
N PHE A 144 -0.38 -12.08 3.67
CA PHE A 144 -1.23 -13.26 3.60
C PHE A 144 -1.39 -14.00 4.95
N THR A 145 -1.30 -13.29 6.08
CA THR A 145 -1.68 -13.87 7.39
C THR A 145 -3.20 -13.88 7.58
N ASP A 146 -3.90 -12.84 7.15
CA ASP A 146 -5.36 -12.72 7.20
C ASP A 146 -5.90 -11.79 6.09
N ASP A 147 -5.49 -12.04 4.84
CA ASP A 147 -5.80 -11.15 3.73
C ASP A 147 -7.15 -11.47 3.08
N PHE A 148 -7.92 -10.42 2.80
CA PHE A 148 -9.18 -10.49 2.07
C PHE A 148 -9.16 -9.63 0.82
N TYR A 149 -9.63 -10.22 -0.28
CA TYR A 149 -9.65 -9.60 -1.60
C TYR A 149 -11.04 -9.68 -2.19
N ARG A 150 -11.61 -8.55 -2.64
CA ARG A 150 -12.90 -8.51 -3.31
C ARG A 150 -12.72 -8.48 -4.82
N LEU A 151 -13.55 -9.26 -5.51
CA LEU A 151 -13.59 -9.30 -6.96
C LEU A 151 -14.98 -9.66 -7.44
N ALA A 152 -15.36 -9.13 -8.60
CA ALA A 152 -16.54 -9.58 -9.31
C ALA A 152 -16.20 -10.81 -10.16
N CYS A 153 -17.09 -11.79 -10.17
CA CYS A 153 -17.02 -12.88 -11.13
C CYS A 153 -17.20 -12.31 -12.57
N PRO A 154 -16.27 -12.52 -13.51
CA PRO A 154 -16.36 -11.95 -14.85
C PRO A 154 -17.56 -12.49 -15.65
N SER A 155 -18.07 -13.68 -15.30
CA SER A 155 -19.16 -14.32 -16.04
C SER A 155 -20.56 -13.94 -15.54
N CYS A 156 -20.73 -13.72 -14.23
CA CYS A 156 -22.04 -13.44 -13.63
C CYS A 156 -22.09 -12.17 -12.78
N ALA A 157 -21.00 -11.42 -12.70
CA ALA A 157 -20.83 -10.18 -11.93
C ALA A 157 -21.04 -10.29 -10.41
N VAL A 158 -21.36 -11.46 -9.86
CA VAL A 158 -21.48 -11.67 -8.41
C VAL A 158 -20.16 -11.36 -7.73
N GLU A 159 -20.21 -10.50 -6.70
CA GLU A 159 -19.06 -10.20 -5.86
C GLU A 159 -18.71 -11.43 -5.02
N VAL A 160 -17.43 -11.76 -5.04
CA VAL A 160 -16.84 -12.86 -4.28
C VAL A 160 -15.70 -12.27 -3.45
N THR A 161 -15.64 -12.67 -2.18
CA THR A 161 -14.48 -12.41 -1.33
C THR A 161 -13.56 -13.62 -1.37
N ILE A 162 -12.26 -13.38 -1.49
CA ILE A 162 -11.21 -14.38 -1.40
C ILE A 162 -10.44 -14.13 -0.12
N ALA A 163 -10.37 -15.15 0.72
CA ALA A 163 -9.58 -15.19 1.94
C ALA A 163 -8.31 -16.00 1.69
N ILE A 164 -7.16 -15.45 2.06
CA ILE A 164 -5.85 -16.12 2.02
C ILE A 164 -5.14 -15.85 3.34
N GLY A 165 -4.97 -16.90 4.13
CA GLY A 165 -4.12 -16.86 5.32
C GLY A 165 -4.43 -17.95 6.33
N ASP A 166 -4.24 -17.65 7.61
CA ASP A 166 -4.32 -18.59 8.73
C ASP A 166 -5.72 -19.20 8.88
N HIS A 167 -6.76 -18.49 8.45
CA HIS A 167 -8.14 -18.95 8.45
C HIS A 167 -8.52 -19.81 7.24
N GLY A 168 -7.57 -20.07 6.34
CA GLY A 168 -7.72 -20.92 5.17
C GLY A 168 -7.58 -20.16 3.86
N ARG A 169 -7.77 -20.90 2.76
CA ARG A 169 -7.63 -20.40 1.38
C ARG A 169 -8.90 -20.71 0.60
N TYR A 170 -9.85 -19.77 0.60
CA TYR A 170 -11.18 -19.99 0.03
C TYR A 170 -11.77 -18.74 -0.62
N SER A 171 -12.73 -18.95 -1.51
CA SER A 171 -13.68 -17.94 -1.96
C SER A 171 -15.00 -18.11 -1.22
N ALA A 172 -15.68 -17.01 -0.89
CA ALA A 172 -16.95 -17.01 -0.19
C ALA A 172 -17.83 -15.82 -0.61
N ILE A 173 -19.12 -15.90 -0.28
CA ILE A 173 -20.00 -14.73 -0.22
C ILE A 173 -19.87 -14.16 1.19
N ARG A 174 -19.54 -12.88 1.29
CA ARG A 174 -19.39 -12.21 2.58
C ARG A 174 -20.73 -11.64 3.02
N ASP A 175 -21.36 -12.29 3.99
CA ASP A 175 -22.58 -11.80 4.64
C ASP A 175 -22.23 -11.05 5.93
N TRP A 176 -22.93 -9.95 6.18
CA TRP A 176 -22.67 -9.11 7.35
C TRP A 176 -23.00 -9.80 8.68
N ASN A 177 -24.03 -10.64 8.71
CA ASN A 177 -24.53 -11.28 9.92
C ASN A 177 -23.98 -12.70 10.10
N LEU A 178 -23.81 -13.42 8.99
CA LEU A 178 -23.40 -14.83 8.98
C LEU A 178 -21.90 -15.01 8.73
N GLY A 179 -21.18 -13.95 8.38
CA GLY A 179 -19.78 -14.01 7.97
C GLY A 179 -19.63 -14.63 6.58
N ASP A 180 -18.53 -15.35 6.37
CA ASP A 180 -18.22 -15.98 5.08
C ASP A 180 -19.01 -17.27 4.89
N VAL A 181 -20.02 -17.21 4.01
CA VAL A 181 -20.90 -18.34 3.63
C VAL A 181 -20.51 -18.92 2.28
N ASP A 182 -20.96 -20.14 2.01
CA ASP A 182 -20.70 -20.90 0.77
C ASP A 182 -19.23 -21.06 0.39
N ARG A 183 -18.35 -21.24 1.39
CA ARG A 183 -16.89 -21.34 1.21
C ARG A 183 -16.51 -22.43 0.19
N ARG A 184 -15.71 -22.06 -0.81
CA ARG A 184 -15.10 -22.96 -1.80
C ARG A 184 -13.59 -22.82 -1.81
N GLY A 185 -12.86 -23.94 -1.84
CA GLY A 185 -11.40 -23.91 -1.82
C GLY A 185 -10.82 -23.18 -3.03
N LEU A 186 -9.80 -22.35 -2.78
CA LEU A 186 -8.98 -21.77 -3.85
C LEU A 186 -8.06 -22.83 -4.43
N ARG A 187 -7.73 -22.68 -5.71
CA ARG A 187 -6.65 -23.46 -6.34
C ARG A 187 -5.51 -22.51 -6.68
N PRO A 188 -4.28 -22.77 -6.21
CA PRO A 188 -3.16 -21.93 -6.59
C PRO A 188 -2.90 -22.02 -8.09
N ALA A 189 -2.41 -20.94 -8.68
CA ALA A 189 -1.84 -20.98 -10.01
C ALA A 189 -0.53 -21.77 -9.98
N SER A 190 -0.27 -22.58 -11.01
CA SER A 190 1.07 -23.11 -11.20
C SER A 190 2.01 -22.00 -11.67
N SER A 191 3.30 -22.13 -11.36
CA SER A 191 4.31 -21.13 -11.74
C SER A 191 4.32 -20.86 -13.25
N GLU A 192 4.07 -21.89 -14.08
CA GLU A 192 4.04 -21.73 -15.55
C GLU A 192 2.82 -20.92 -16.03
N LYS A 193 1.73 -20.93 -15.26
CA LYS A 193 0.45 -20.27 -15.59
C LYS A 193 0.37 -18.83 -15.09
N LEU A 194 1.23 -18.43 -14.16
CA LEU A 194 1.33 -17.02 -13.75
C LEU A 194 1.79 -16.17 -14.95
N SER A 195 1.37 -14.91 -15.05
CA SER A 195 1.83 -14.00 -16.12
C SER A 195 1.90 -12.57 -15.61
N GLY A 196 2.59 -11.69 -16.35
CA GLY A 196 2.76 -10.28 -15.99
C GLY A 196 3.29 -10.08 -14.57
N THR A 197 2.71 -9.11 -13.86
CA THR A 197 3.07 -8.75 -12.49
C THR A 197 2.96 -9.93 -11.51
N GLY A 198 1.93 -10.77 -11.65
CA GLY A 198 1.75 -11.94 -10.78
C GLY A 198 2.88 -12.96 -10.89
N ARG A 199 3.39 -13.21 -12.10
CA ARG A 199 4.57 -14.07 -12.32
C ARG A 199 5.80 -13.46 -11.66
N TRP A 200 6.05 -12.19 -11.94
CA TRP A 200 7.25 -11.52 -11.45
C TRP A 200 7.27 -11.39 -9.92
N MET A 201 6.13 -11.07 -9.30
CA MET A 201 6.00 -11.08 -7.83
C MET A 201 6.30 -12.45 -7.24
N HIS A 202 5.74 -13.51 -7.81
CA HIS A 202 5.97 -14.89 -7.36
C HIS A 202 7.43 -15.30 -7.52
N GLU A 203 8.03 -15.07 -8.69
CA GLU A 203 9.43 -15.40 -8.97
C GLU A 203 10.39 -14.67 -8.02
N THR A 204 10.14 -13.38 -7.75
CA THR A 204 10.93 -12.62 -6.76
C THR A 204 10.78 -13.19 -5.36
N ALA A 205 9.55 -13.50 -4.92
CA ALA A 205 9.32 -14.11 -3.61
C ALA A 205 10.03 -15.47 -3.47
N VAL A 206 10.00 -16.31 -4.51
CA VAL A 206 10.73 -17.59 -4.54
C VAL A 206 12.25 -17.37 -4.50
N ARG A 207 12.78 -16.50 -5.37
CA ARG A 207 14.22 -16.15 -5.43
C ARG A 207 14.75 -15.72 -4.06
N ASP A 208 13.97 -14.91 -3.35
CA ASP A 208 14.38 -14.32 -2.07
C ASP A 208 14.08 -15.23 -0.87
N GLY A 209 13.56 -16.44 -1.11
CA GLY A 209 13.27 -17.45 -0.09
C GLY A 209 12.08 -17.10 0.80
N ARG A 210 11.07 -16.44 0.25
CA ARG A 210 9.84 -16.02 0.93
C ARG A 210 8.68 -16.93 0.55
N GLU A 211 8.71 -18.15 1.08
CA GLU A 211 7.76 -19.22 0.75
C GLU A 211 6.31 -18.83 1.04
N ALA A 212 6.02 -18.25 2.21
CA ALA A 212 4.67 -17.81 2.57
C ALA A 212 4.13 -16.75 1.60
N LEU A 213 4.96 -15.78 1.23
CA LEU A 213 4.59 -14.75 0.27
C LEU A 213 4.37 -15.34 -1.14
N ALA A 214 5.26 -16.24 -1.59
CA ALA A 214 5.12 -16.92 -2.87
C ALA A 214 3.84 -17.77 -2.94
N ASP A 215 3.53 -18.53 -1.88
CA ASP A 215 2.31 -19.31 -1.77
C ASP A 215 1.06 -18.43 -1.80
N GLY A 216 1.06 -17.33 -1.05
CA GLY A 216 -0.03 -16.35 -1.05
C GLY A 216 -0.26 -15.75 -2.44
N ILE A 217 0.82 -15.35 -3.14
CA ILE A 217 0.75 -14.84 -4.52
C ILE A 217 0.18 -15.92 -5.47
N ALA A 218 0.62 -17.17 -5.37
CA ALA A 218 0.09 -18.26 -6.19
C ALA A 218 -1.43 -18.44 -5.98
N HIS A 219 -1.92 -18.28 -4.76
CA HIS A 219 -3.35 -18.31 -4.44
C HIS A 219 -4.09 -17.05 -4.88
N LEU A 220 -3.46 -15.88 -4.82
CA LEU A 220 -4.02 -14.59 -5.23
C LEU A 220 -4.26 -14.53 -6.75
N PHE A 221 -3.34 -15.08 -7.54
CA PHE A 221 -3.47 -15.18 -9.00
C PHE A 221 -4.03 -16.54 -9.46
N GLY A 222 -4.41 -17.40 -8.50
CA GLY A 222 -5.01 -18.70 -8.75
C GLY A 222 -6.48 -18.63 -9.17
N MET A 223 -7.13 -19.78 -9.12
CA MET A 223 -8.55 -19.92 -9.47
C MET A 223 -9.45 -19.89 -8.24
N ALA A 224 -10.54 -19.13 -8.36
CA ALA A 224 -11.68 -19.17 -7.44
C ALA A 224 -12.90 -19.75 -8.16
N GLN A 225 -13.75 -20.46 -7.42
CA GLN A 225 -15.00 -21.01 -7.96
C GLN A 225 -16.15 -20.05 -7.68
N CYS A 226 -16.93 -19.72 -8.71
CA CYS A 226 -18.12 -18.89 -8.54
C CYS A 226 -19.28 -19.69 -7.91
N HIS A 227 -19.99 -19.06 -6.97
CA HIS A 227 -21.09 -19.69 -6.23
C HIS A 227 -22.31 -19.99 -7.12
N THR A 228 -22.60 -19.12 -8.09
CA THR A 228 -23.81 -19.18 -8.93
C THR A 228 -23.70 -20.16 -10.09
N VAL A 229 -22.50 -20.34 -10.66
CA VAL A 229 -22.29 -21.18 -11.84
C VAL A 229 -21.15 -22.16 -11.56
N PRO A 230 -21.41 -23.47 -11.35
CA PRO A 230 -20.40 -24.47 -11.00
C PRO A 230 -19.26 -24.62 -12.03
N ALA A 231 -19.54 -24.33 -13.31
CA ALA A 231 -18.55 -24.33 -14.39
C ALA A 231 -17.76 -23.02 -14.51
N CYS A 232 -18.09 -22.00 -13.73
CA CYS A 232 -17.42 -20.71 -13.79
C CYS A 232 -16.22 -20.71 -12.83
N SER A 233 -15.03 -20.92 -13.39
CA SER A 233 -13.76 -20.66 -12.74
C SER A 233 -13.22 -19.30 -13.18
N THR A 234 -12.83 -18.48 -12.20
CA THR A 234 -12.24 -17.18 -12.49
C THR A 234 -10.73 -17.29 -12.34
N SER A 235 -10.00 -17.25 -13.45
CA SER A 235 -8.55 -16.99 -13.44
C SER A 235 -8.32 -15.51 -13.18
N ARG A 236 -7.62 -15.18 -12.10
CA ARG A 236 -7.30 -13.80 -11.76
C ARG A 236 -6.03 -13.38 -12.46
N THR A 237 -6.11 -12.31 -13.23
CA THR A 237 -5.01 -11.71 -13.99
C THR A 237 -4.89 -10.24 -13.63
N SER A 238 -3.75 -9.63 -13.92
CA SER A 238 -3.46 -8.23 -13.57
C SER A 238 -4.43 -7.20 -14.16
N THR A 239 -5.25 -7.58 -15.15
CA THR A 239 -6.22 -6.72 -15.84
C THR A 239 -7.46 -6.36 -15.02
N HIS A 240 -7.77 -7.12 -13.96
CA HIS A 240 -8.81 -6.78 -12.99
C HIS A 240 -8.29 -7.07 -11.58
N PRO A 241 -7.49 -6.16 -11.01
CA PRO A 241 -6.84 -6.47 -9.76
C PRO A 241 -7.88 -6.37 -8.62
N PRO A 242 -7.85 -7.31 -7.66
CA PRO A 242 -8.78 -7.32 -6.56
C PRO A 242 -8.60 -6.10 -5.67
N THR A 243 -9.69 -5.57 -5.13
CA THR A 243 -9.62 -4.47 -4.16
C THR A 243 -9.59 -5.01 -2.75
N ALA A 244 -8.78 -4.39 -1.89
CA ALA A 244 -8.89 -4.60 -0.44
C ALA A 244 -10.27 -4.09 0.03
N PRO A 245 -10.91 -4.73 1.01
CA PRO A 245 -12.17 -4.24 1.56
C PRO A 245 -11.97 -2.81 2.09
N SER A 246 -12.76 -1.86 1.60
CA SER A 246 -12.86 -0.56 2.26
C SER A 246 -13.47 -0.80 3.65
N CYS A 247 -12.73 -0.52 4.72
CA CYS A 247 -13.31 -0.40 6.05
C CYS A 247 -14.40 0.67 5.99
N GLY A 248 -15.67 0.25 5.89
CA GLY A 248 -16.80 1.14 5.87
C GLY A 248 -16.80 2.00 7.12
N ARG A 249 -16.84 3.32 6.96
CA ARG A 249 -17.11 4.25 8.08
C ARG A 249 -18.35 3.76 8.83
N PRO A 250 -18.31 3.60 10.16
CA PRO A 250 -19.53 3.37 10.91
C PRO A 250 -20.46 4.55 10.67
N GLY A 251 -21.59 4.29 10.02
CA GLY A 251 -22.65 5.27 9.82
C GLY A 251 -23.04 5.86 11.17
N ARG A 252 -23.14 7.19 11.22
CA ARG A 252 -23.63 7.93 12.39
C ARG A 252 -24.97 7.34 12.82
N ILE A 253 -24.97 6.59 13.91
CA ILE A 253 -26.18 6.27 14.65
C ILE A 253 -26.74 7.61 15.15
N GLY A 254 -27.84 8.04 14.54
CA GLY A 254 -28.62 9.18 14.99
C GLY A 254 -29.07 8.92 16.42
N ARG A 255 -28.55 9.71 17.37
CA ARG A 255 -29.10 9.76 18.72
C ARG A 255 -30.53 10.30 18.62
N ARG A 256 -31.51 9.40 18.78
CA ARG A 256 -32.86 9.75 19.24
C ARG A 256 -32.70 10.55 20.54
N ARG A 257 -33.14 11.81 20.52
CA ARG A 257 -33.45 12.56 21.74
C ARG A 257 -34.68 11.92 22.36
N GLU A 258 -34.50 11.07 23.36
CA GLU A 258 -35.56 10.79 24.32
C GLU A 258 -35.79 12.05 25.15
N GLY A 259 -37.01 12.58 25.03
CA GLY A 259 -37.47 13.74 25.75
C GLY A 259 -37.65 13.43 27.23
N LEU A 260 -36.86 14.11 28.07
CA LEU A 260 -37.18 14.30 29.48
C LEU A 260 -38.41 15.23 29.57
N ARG A 261 -39.57 14.64 29.86
CA ARG A 261 -40.73 15.34 30.43
C ARG A 261 -40.34 15.75 31.85
N SER A 262 -40.18 17.04 32.12
CA SER A 262 -40.30 17.57 33.48
C SER A 262 -41.76 17.92 33.74
N GLU A 263 -42.37 17.23 34.70
CA GLU A 263 -43.64 17.58 35.30
C GLU A 263 -43.55 18.96 35.97
N ALA A 264 -44.34 19.92 35.50
CA ALA A 264 -44.70 21.10 36.28
C ALA A 264 -46.04 20.80 36.95
N ARG A 265 -46.01 20.67 38.27
CA ARG A 265 -47.19 20.63 39.13
C ARG A 265 -47.84 22.02 39.08
N ASP A 266 -49.06 22.07 38.56
CA ASP A 266 -50.03 23.11 38.89
C ASP A 266 -51.11 22.46 39.76
N GLY A 267 -51.46 23.14 40.85
CA GLY A 267 -52.26 22.57 41.92
C GLY A 267 -52.68 23.66 42.90
N SER A 268 -53.48 24.59 42.39
CA SER A 268 -54.34 25.43 43.21
C SER A 268 -55.49 24.60 43.78
N ARG A 269 -55.58 24.53 45.11
CA ARG A 269 -56.80 24.66 45.92
C ARG A 269 -56.45 24.83 47.39
#